data_AF-A0A536BGD1-F1
#
_entry.id   AF-A0A536BGD1-F1
#
_cell.length_a   1.000
_cell.length_b   1.000
_cell.length_c   1.000
_cell.angle_alpha   90.00
_cell.angle_beta   90.00
_cell.angle_gamma   90.00
#
_symmetry.space_group_name_H-M   'P 1'
#
loop_
_entity.id
_entity.type
_entity.pdbx_description
1 polymer ?
#
loop_
_entity_poly.entity_id
_entity_poly.type
_entity_poly.pdbx_seq_one_letter_code
_entity_poly.pdbx_strand_id
1 'polypeptide(L)'
;MKTDVAVIGTGLSALAAARTIQQSGRQVVLVWPGLSSLYFLFATVDVLGYPTADATEPVADPGGAVARLIAREPTHPYARAGIDAVQASARLMLEWFKEAGLVWEGALNRNFLLPTATGTPKPCCLAPASMTAGDLSRPDPIVFCGFTGYQDFGRRGTAPTASSRRSISPAASKAPASGTRLPLNCASA
;
A
#
# COMPACT_ATOMS: atom_id res chain seq x y z
N MET A 1 27.54 -21.97 -10.94
CA MET A 1 27.19 -20.53 -10.98
C MET A 1 28.09 -19.81 -9.98
N LYS A 2 28.75 -18.70 -10.36
CA LYS A 2 29.62 -17.91 -9.46
C LYS A 2 28.95 -16.55 -9.24
N THR A 3 28.80 -16.14 -7.98
CA THR A 3 28.14 -14.89 -7.56
C THR A 3 28.98 -14.25 -6.45
N ASP A 4 28.90 -12.93 -6.28
CA ASP A 4 29.60 -12.25 -5.19
C ASP A 4 28.83 -12.36 -3.88
N VAL A 5 27.49 -12.26 -3.96
CA VAL A 5 26.59 -12.33 -2.81
C VAL A 5 25.40 -13.24 -3.09
N ALA A 6 25.01 -14.02 -2.09
CA ALA A 6 23.73 -14.73 -2.06
C ALA A 6 22.83 -14.12 -0.97
N VAL A 7 21.63 -13.71 -1.34
CA VAL A 7 20.61 -13.20 -0.42
C VAL A 7 19.53 -14.27 -0.28
N ILE A 8 19.28 -14.73 0.95
CA ILE A 8 18.27 -15.76 1.22
C ILE A 8 17.02 -15.10 1.80
N GLY A 9 15.90 -15.18 1.09
CA GLY A 9 14.61 -14.65 1.56
C GLY A 9 13.74 -14.05 0.46
N THR A 10 12.47 -13.86 0.78
CA THR A 10 11.43 -13.37 -0.15
C THR A 10 10.85 -12.01 0.22
N GLY A 11 11.25 -11.44 1.36
CA GLY A 11 10.67 -10.20 1.89
C GLY A 11 11.20 -8.94 1.21
N LEU A 12 10.57 -7.80 1.52
CA LEU A 12 10.97 -6.50 0.99
C LEU A 12 12.43 -6.15 1.33
N SER A 13 12.93 -6.56 2.50
CA SER A 13 14.33 -6.36 2.90
C SER A 13 15.30 -7.14 2.02
N ALA A 14 14.96 -8.38 1.62
CA ALA A 14 15.78 -9.20 0.75
C ALA A 14 15.81 -8.63 -0.68
N LEU A 15 14.66 -8.17 -1.18
CA LEU A 15 14.56 -7.48 -2.48
C LEU A 15 15.34 -6.16 -2.49
N ALA A 16 15.20 -5.36 -1.43
CA ALA A 16 15.94 -4.11 -1.27
C ALA A 16 17.45 -4.36 -1.20
N ALA A 17 17.89 -5.33 -0.40
CA ALA A 17 19.30 -5.70 -0.30
C ALA A 17 19.86 -6.16 -1.65
N ALA A 18 19.14 -7.05 -2.35
CA ALA A 18 19.57 -7.53 -3.66
C ALA A 18 19.69 -6.38 -4.67
N ARG A 19 18.73 -5.46 -4.70
CA ARG A 19 18.79 -4.27 -5.58
C ARG A 19 19.97 -3.36 -5.24
N THR A 20 20.20 -3.08 -3.96
CA THR A 20 21.35 -2.28 -3.52
C THR A 20 22.68 -2.94 -3.91
N ILE A 21 22.81 -4.26 -3.76
CA ILE A 21 24.01 -4.99 -4.17
C ILE A 21 24.21 -4.90 -5.68
N GLN A 22 23.13 -5.09 -6.46
CA GLN A 22 23.16 -4.95 -7.92
C GLN A 22 23.59 -3.54 -8.34
N GLN A 23 23.03 -2.49 -7.72
CA GLN A 23 23.39 -1.10 -8.00
C GLN A 23 24.87 -0.80 -7.68
N SER A 24 25.50 -1.57 -6.79
CA SER A 24 26.93 -1.48 -6.51
C SER A 24 27.83 -2.18 -7.56
N GLY A 25 27.24 -2.72 -8.64
CA GLY A 25 27.96 -3.41 -9.72
C GLY A 25 28.34 -4.86 -9.40
N ARG A 26 27.83 -5.42 -8.29
CA ARG A 26 28.14 -6.79 -7.84
C ARG A 26 27.12 -7.79 -8.35
N GLN A 27 27.59 -9.02 -8.57
CA GLN A 27 26.73 -10.16 -8.90
C GLN A 27 26.01 -10.63 -7.64
N VAL A 28 24.68 -10.69 -7.72
CA VAL A 28 23.82 -11.13 -6.62
C VAL A 28 22.87 -12.23 -7.09
N VAL A 29 22.72 -13.27 -6.30
CA VAL A 29 21.66 -14.27 -6.46
C VAL A 29 20.69 -14.15 -5.29
N LEU A 30 19.40 -14.08 -5.59
CA LEU A 30 18.34 -14.13 -4.60
C LEU A 30 17.81 -15.58 -4.56
N VAL A 31 17.81 -16.19 -3.38
CA VAL A 31 17.41 -17.59 -3.17
C VAL A 31 16.16 -17.62 -2.30
N TRP A 32 15.12 -18.28 -2.78
CA TRP A 32 13.90 -18.46 -2.01
C TRP A 32 13.12 -19.74 -2.34
N PRO A 33 12.43 -20.35 -1.36
CA PRO A 33 11.77 -21.64 -1.53
C PRO A 33 10.34 -21.56 -2.12
N GLY A 34 9.73 -20.37 -2.21
CA GLY A 34 8.34 -20.24 -2.70
C GLY A 34 7.74 -18.84 -2.58
N LEU A 35 6.42 -18.76 -2.46
CA LEU A 35 5.68 -17.49 -2.40
C LEU A 35 6.17 -16.59 -1.25
N SER A 36 6.18 -15.29 -1.51
CA SER A 36 6.52 -14.27 -0.53
C SER A 36 5.31 -13.90 0.33
N SER A 37 5.54 -13.46 1.58
CA SER A 37 4.51 -12.80 2.37
C SER A 37 3.97 -11.54 1.70
N LEU A 38 4.76 -10.92 0.81
CA LEU A 38 4.32 -9.80 -0.03
C LEU A 38 3.07 -10.11 -0.87
N TYR A 39 2.79 -11.40 -1.13
CA TYR A 39 1.58 -11.84 -1.83
C TYR A 39 0.29 -11.56 -1.05
N PHE A 40 0.36 -11.54 0.29
CA PHE A 40 -0.78 -11.34 1.18
C PHE A 40 -0.86 -9.92 1.74
N LEU A 41 0.09 -9.06 1.39
CA LEU A 41 0.08 -7.67 1.84
C LEU A 41 -0.87 -6.83 0.98
N PHE A 42 -1.40 -5.79 1.61
CA PHE A 42 -2.03 -4.71 0.88
C PHE A 42 -0.99 -4.10 -0.07
N ALA A 43 -1.36 -3.89 -1.32
CA ALA A 43 -0.48 -3.33 -2.35
C ALA A 43 -0.22 -1.82 -2.15
N THR A 44 0.14 -1.41 -0.93
CA THR A 44 0.39 -0.04 -0.49
C THR A 44 1.62 0.00 0.41
N VAL A 45 2.18 1.19 0.64
CA VAL A 45 3.25 1.41 1.62
C VAL A 45 2.70 2.22 2.78
N ASP A 46 2.83 1.65 3.98
CA ASP A 46 2.23 2.19 5.19
C ASP A 46 3.34 2.63 6.15
N VAL A 47 3.22 3.84 6.70
CA VAL A 47 4.08 4.36 7.75
C VAL A 47 3.16 4.91 8.83
N LEU A 48 3.28 4.37 10.05
CA LEU A 48 2.52 4.77 11.25
C LEU A 48 1.08 5.23 10.96
N GLY A 49 0.17 4.29 10.71
CA GLY A 49 -1.22 4.59 10.37
C GLY A 49 -2.09 5.00 11.55
N TYR A 50 -1.80 4.50 12.75
CA TYR A 50 -2.49 4.81 14.00
C TYR A 50 -1.45 5.07 15.09
N PRO A 51 -1.68 6.05 16.00
CA PRO A 51 -0.67 6.43 17.00
C PRO A 51 -0.47 5.36 18.09
N THR A 52 -1.48 4.54 18.38
CA THR A 52 -1.43 3.43 19.33
C THR A 52 -2.34 2.28 18.84
N ALA A 53 -2.24 1.11 19.46
CA ALA A 53 -3.05 -0.06 19.10
C ALA A 53 -4.56 0.16 19.32
N ASP A 54 -4.93 0.96 20.32
CA ASP A 54 -6.33 1.24 20.70
C ASP A 54 -6.88 2.52 20.04
N ALA A 55 -6.07 3.22 19.23
CA ALA A 55 -6.49 4.45 18.59
C ALA A 55 -7.50 4.19 17.47
N THR A 56 -8.59 4.96 17.48
CA THR A 56 -9.62 4.93 16.43
C THR A 56 -9.39 5.98 15.35
N GLU A 57 -8.64 7.03 15.67
CA GLU A 57 -8.33 8.11 14.73
C GLU A 57 -7.05 7.80 13.94
N PRO A 58 -7.11 7.82 12.60
CA PRO A 58 -5.93 7.59 11.78
C PRO A 58 -4.98 8.79 11.81
N VAL A 59 -3.69 8.50 11.71
CA VAL A 59 -2.65 9.51 11.53
C VAL A 59 -2.81 10.17 10.16
N ALA A 60 -2.97 11.49 10.14
CA ALA A 60 -3.03 12.27 8.90
C ALA A 60 -1.63 12.48 8.29
N ASP A 61 -0.65 12.93 9.08
CA ASP A 61 0.73 13.20 8.67
C ASP A 61 1.68 12.15 9.32
N PRO A 62 2.03 11.07 8.61
CA PRO A 62 2.84 10.01 9.16
C PRO A 62 4.29 10.44 9.44
N GLY A 63 4.87 11.34 8.65
CA GLY A 63 6.22 11.86 8.85
C GLY A 63 6.33 12.64 10.16
N GLY A 64 5.40 13.58 10.39
CA GLY A 64 5.32 14.31 11.65
C GLY A 64 5.00 13.40 12.85
N ALA A 65 4.14 12.41 12.66
CA ALA A 65 3.79 11.47 13.72
C ALA A 65 4.98 10.57 14.12
N VAL A 66 5.76 10.08 13.16
CA VAL A 66 6.98 9.32 13.43
C VAL A 66 7.99 10.19 14.20
N ALA A 67 8.20 11.45 13.81
CA ALA A 67 9.10 12.35 14.53
C ALA A 67 8.68 12.54 16.01
N ARG A 68 7.39 12.73 16.27
CA ARG A 68 6.84 12.81 17.64
C ARG A 68 7.00 11.50 18.41
N LEU A 69 6.77 10.36 17.76
CA LEU A 69 6.94 9.05 18.37
C LEU A 69 8.39 8.80 18.78
N ILE A 70 9.36 9.13 17.93
CA ILE A 70 10.79 9.02 18.25
C ILE A 70 11.15 9.88 19.47
N ALA A 71 10.65 11.11 19.53
CA ALA A 71 10.90 12.00 20.66
C ALA A 71 10.31 11.49 21.98
N ARG A 72 9.13 10.87 21.93
CA ARG A 72 8.43 10.31 23.10
C ARG A 72 8.99 8.94 23.52
N GLU A 73 9.41 8.12 22.57
CA GLU A 73 9.84 6.73 22.78
C GLU A 73 11.19 6.46 22.10
N PRO A 74 12.32 6.87 22.73
CA PRO A 74 13.64 6.73 22.13
C PRO A 74 14.10 5.28 21.89
N THR A 75 13.43 4.30 22.49
CA THR A 75 13.70 2.86 22.30
C THR A 75 12.86 2.24 21.18
N HIS A 76 11.93 2.99 20.58
CA HIS A 76 11.07 2.51 19.50
C HIS A 76 11.91 2.16 18.25
N PRO A 77 11.54 1.14 17.45
CA PRO A 77 12.25 0.80 16.21
C PRO A 77 12.46 1.97 15.24
N TYR A 78 11.50 2.89 15.14
CA TYR A 78 11.66 4.13 14.36
C TYR A 78 12.77 5.04 14.90
N ALA A 79 13.03 5.05 16.21
CA ALA A 79 14.11 5.85 16.78
C ALA A 79 15.49 5.31 16.37
N ARG A 80 15.61 3.99 16.20
CA ARG A 80 16.84 3.35 15.68
C ARG A 80 17.09 3.68 14.21
N ALA A 81 16.04 3.80 13.40
CA ALA A 81 16.17 4.15 11.98
C ALA A 81 16.36 5.66 11.78
N GLY A 82 15.67 6.48 12.59
CA GLY A 82 15.59 7.93 12.42
C GLY A 82 14.58 8.34 11.34
N ILE A 83 14.04 9.55 11.47
CA ILE A 83 13.05 10.09 10.52
C ILE A 83 13.63 10.23 9.11
N ASP A 84 14.91 10.59 8.98
CA ASP A 84 15.58 10.78 7.69
C ASP A 84 15.64 9.47 6.90
N ALA A 85 15.89 8.34 7.56
CA ALA A 85 15.88 7.03 6.91
C ALA A 85 14.48 6.65 6.42
N VAL A 86 13.43 6.99 7.17
CA VAL A 86 12.03 6.76 6.75
C VAL A 86 11.70 7.61 5.51
N GLN A 87 12.10 8.88 5.51
CA GLN A 87 11.92 9.77 4.36
C GLN A 87 12.68 9.29 3.13
N ALA A 88 13.95 8.92 3.30
CA ALA A 88 14.77 8.37 2.22
C ALA A 88 14.16 7.09 1.65
N SER A 89 13.68 6.18 2.52
CA SER A 89 13.05 4.93 2.10
C SER A 89 11.76 5.15 1.29
N ALA A 90 10.93 6.12 1.67
CA ALA A 90 9.72 6.45 0.92
C ALA A 90 10.04 6.99 -0.49
N ARG A 91 11.03 7.88 -0.60
CA ARG A 91 11.49 8.42 -1.90
C ARG A 91 12.08 7.32 -2.78
N LEU A 92 12.95 6.48 -2.19
CA LEU A 92 13.57 5.35 -2.87
C LEU A 92 12.53 4.37 -3.42
N MET A 93 11.46 4.08 -2.67
CA MET A 93 10.37 3.24 -3.16
C MET A 93 9.65 3.84 -4.38
N LEU A 94 9.34 5.14 -4.36
CA LEU A 94 8.74 5.81 -5.52
C LEU A 94 9.65 5.77 -6.76
N GLU A 95 10.95 5.99 -6.59
CA GLU A 95 11.94 5.86 -7.66
C GLU A 95 11.95 4.43 -8.22
N TRP A 96 11.97 3.44 -7.34
CA TRP A 96 11.99 2.02 -7.72
C TRP A 96 10.73 1.58 -8.46
N PHE A 97 9.56 2.06 -8.05
CA PHE A 97 8.30 1.80 -8.74
C PHE A 97 8.27 2.48 -10.11
N LYS A 98 8.74 3.72 -10.20
CA LYS A 98 8.84 4.45 -11.47
C LYS A 98 9.77 3.73 -12.45
N GLU A 99 10.93 3.25 -12.01
CA GLU A 99 11.85 2.46 -12.83
C GLU A 99 11.22 1.14 -13.32
N ALA A 100 10.32 0.56 -12.52
CA ALA A 100 9.55 -0.62 -12.90
C ALA A 100 8.33 -0.31 -13.79
N GLY A 101 8.13 0.96 -14.21
CA GLY A 101 6.99 1.38 -15.02
C GLY A 101 5.66 1.43 -14.26
N LEU A 102 5.70 1.44 -12.92
CA LEU A 102 4.53 1.53 -12.06
C LEU A 102 4.29 2.97 -11.63
N VAL A 103 3.05 3.43 -11.75
CA VAL A 103 2.65 4.77 -11.31
C VAL A 103 2.13 4.69 -9.88
N TRP A 104 2.89 5.29 -8.96
CA TRP A 104 2.56 5.38 -7.55
C TRP A 104 2.52 6.85 -7.11
N GLU A 105 1.67 7.13 -6.15
CA GLU A 105 1.39 8.46 -5.63
C GLU A 105 1.52 8.47 -4.10
N GLY A 106 1.74 9.66 -3.54
CA GLY A 106 1.77 9.89 -2.10
C GLY A 106 3.10 10.42 -1.58
N ALA A 107 3.12 10.66 -0.28
CA ALA A 107 4.27 11.17 0.46
C ALA A 107 4.05 10.96 1.97
N LEU A 108 5.10 11.21 2.76
CA LEU A 108 5.00 11.08 4.22
C LEU A 108 4.27 12.23 4.91
N ASN A 109 3.85 13.28 4.19
CA ASN A 109 3.10 14.39 4.80
C ASN A 109 1.59 14.12 4.87
N ARG A 110 1.11 13.03 4.24
CA ARG A 110 -0.32 12.70 4.16
C ARG A 110 -0.53 11.21 3.97
N ASN A 111 -1.39 10.61 4.79
CA ASN A 111 -1.98 9.30 4.50
C ASN A 111 -3.23 9.43 3.62
N PHE A 112 -3.37 8.53 2.64
CA PHE A 112 -4.65 8.16 2.06
C PHE A 112 -5.41 7.26 3.04
N LEU A 113 -6.75 7.32 3.03
CA LEU A 113 -7.59 6.36 3.74
C LEU A 113 -8.23 5.42 2.73
N LEU A 114 -7.60 4.28 2.45
CA LEU A 114 -8.13 3.31 1.48
C LEU A 114 -8.98 2.25 2.20
N PRO A 115 -10.12 1.83 1.63
CA PRO A 115 -10.96 0.81 2.25
C PRO A 115 -10.26 -0.55 2.26
N THR A 116 -10.34 -1.26 3.37
CA THR A 116 -9.99 -2.70 3.44
C THR A 116 -11.11 -3.55 2.85
N ALA A 117 -10.87 -4.86 2.74
CA ALA A 117 -11.90 -5.83 2.34
C ALA A 117 -13.11 -5.87 3.29
N THR A 118 -12.96 -5.42 4.55
CA THR A 118 -14.06 -5.28 5.50
C THR A 118 -14.67 -3.88 5.52
N GLY A 119 -14.25 -3.01 4.60
CA GLY A 119 -14.70 -1.62 4.47
C GLY A 119 -14.11 -0.67 5.53
N THR A 120 -13.21 -1.12 6.40
CA THR A 120 -12.56 -0.24 7.38
C THR A 120 -11.52 0.67 6.69
N PRO A 121 -11.35 1.93 7.16
CA PRO A 121 -10.32 2.80 6.61
C PRO A 121 -8.92 2.31 7.00
N LYS A 122 -8.06 2.12 6.01
CA LYS A 122 -6.64 1.79 6.18
C LYS A 122 -5.77 2.97 5.75
N PRO A 123 -5.04 3.60 6.68
CA PRO A 123 -4.05 4.61 6.34
C PRO A 123 -2.90 4.04 5.51
N CYS A 124 -2.47 4.75 4.49
CA CYS A 124 -1.24 4.45 3.74
C CYS A 124 -0.63 5.72 3.17
N CYS A 125 0.70 5.79 3.13
CA CYS A 125 1.41 7.00 2.70
C CYS A 125 1.75 6.96 1.20
N LEU A 126 1.96 5.77 0.63
CA LEU A 126 2.14 5.58 -0.81
C LEU A 126 1.16 4.51 -1.32
N ALA A 127 0.55 4.77 -2.47
CA ALA A 127 -0.37 3.85 -3.12
C ALA A 127 -0.21 3.89 -4.65
N PRO A 128 -0.54 2.81 -5.38
CA PRO A 128 -0.70 2.86 -6.82
C PRO A 128 -1.70 3.95 -7.22
N ALA A 129 -1.44 4.67 -8.32
CA ALA A 129 -2.35 5.72 -8.80
C ALA A 129 -3.77 5.19 -9.11
N SER A 130 -3.88 3.92 -9.50
CA SER A 130 -5.18 3.26 -9.71
C SER A 130 -6.01 3.09 -8.42
N MET A 131 -5.39 3.20 -7.25
CA MET A 131 -6.05 3.04 -5.95
C MET A 131 -6.39 4.37 -5.29
N THR A 132 -5.75 5.48 -5.66
CA THR A 132 -5.93 6.78 -4.96
C THR A 132 -7.33 7.39 -5.15
N ALA A 133 -8.04 7.00 -6.21
CA ALA A 133 -9.45 7.33 -6.38
C ALA A 133 -10.36 6.73 -5.29
N GLY A 134 -9.92 5.67 -4.61
CA GLY A 134 -10.63 5.04 -3.50
C GLY A 134 -10.39 5.69 -2.13
N ASP A 135 -9.73 6.84 -2.06
CA ASP A 135 -9.48 7.54 -0.80
C ASP A 135 -10.79 8.04 -0.15
N LEU A 136 -11.13 7.46 0.99
CA LEU A 136 -12.34 7.73 1.77
C LEU A 136 -12.42 9.15 2.33
N SER A 137 -11.30 9.89 2.34
CA SER A 137 -11.29 11.31 2.71
C SER A 137 -11.90 12.23 1.66
N ARG A 138 -12.07 11.74 0.42
CA ARG A 138 -12.68 12.50 -0.67
C ARG A 138 -14.18 12.73 -0.40
N PRO A 139 -14.75 13.84 -0.91
CA PRO A 139 -16.19 14.10 -0.76
C PRO A 139 -17.05 13.25 -1.71
N ASP A 140 -16.46 12.77 -2.80
CA ASP A 140 -17.16 12.10 -3.90
C ASP A 140 -17.85 10.78 -3.45
N PRO A 141 -19.02 10.44 -4.01
CA PRO A 141 -19.63 9.14 -3.80
C PRO A 141 -18.72 7.99 -4.29
N ILE A 142 -18.67 6.89 -3.52
CA ILE A 142 -17.90 5.69 -3.87
C ILE A 142 -18.87 4.54 -4.18
N VAL A 143 -18.64 3.86 -5.30
CA VAL A 143 -19.39 2.68 -5.71
C VAL A 143 -18.53 1.43 -5.50
N PHE A 144 -19.06 0.48 -4.74
CA PHE A 144 -18.46 -0.84 -4.57
C PHE A 144 -19.03 -1.82 -5.60
N CYS A 145 -18.17 -2.34 -6.47
CA CYS A 145 -18.52 -3.34 -7.48
C CYS A 145 -18.06 -4.72 -7.00
N GLY A 146 -19.01 -5.66 -6.89
CA GLY A 146 -18.70 -7.07 -6.61
C GLY A 146 -18.75 -7.91 -7.88
N PHE A 147 -18.00 -9.02 -7.90
CA PHE A 147 -17.97 -9.97 -9.02
C PHE A 147 -18.77 -11.23 -8.70
N THR A 148 -19.69 -11.62 -9.58
CA THR A 148 -20.42 -12.89 -9.43
C THR A 148 -19.46 -14.07 -9.54
N GLY A 149 -19.57 -15.05 -8.63
CA GLY A 149 -18.72 -16.25 -8.62
C GLY A 149 -17.48 -16.14 -7.75
N TYR A 150 -17.16 -14.96 -7.22
CA TYR A 150 -16.03 -14.76 -6.31
C TYR A 150 -16.52 -14.31 -4.92
N GLN A 151 -16.45 -15.22 -3.95
CA GLN A 151 -16.91 -14.97 -2.58
C GLN A 151 -16.12 -13.86 -1.88
N ASP A 152 -14.83 -13.73 -2.21
CA ASP A 152 -13.93 -12.73 -1.63
C ASP A 152 -14.26 -11.29 -2.09
N PHE A 153 -15.04 -11.14 -3.17
CA PHE A 153 -15.50 -9.86 -3.71
C PHE A 153 -17.03 -9.70 -3.52
N GLY A 154 -17.56 -10.30 -2.46
CA GLY A 154 -18.97 -10.23 -2.09
C GLY A 154 -19.40 -8.80 -1.77
N ARG A 155 -20.43 -8.33 -2.48
CA ARG A 155 -21.05 -6.99 -2.37
C ARG A 155 -21.57 -6.61 -0.97
N ARG A 156 -21.63 -7.57 -0.04
CA ARG A 156 -22.18 -7.43 1.31
C ARG A 156 -21.09 -7.34 2.41
N GLY A 157 -19.85 -7.76 2.13
CA GLY A 157 -18.76 -7.80 3.11
C GLY A 157 -17.84 -6.56 3.11
N THR A 158 -17.85 -5.79 2.01
CA THR A 158 -16.94 -4.66 1.75
C THR A 158 -17.54 -3.28 2.01
N ALA A 159 -18.79 -3.19 2.49
CA ALA A 159 -19.41 -1.91 2.82
C ALA A 159 -18.74 -1.33 4.07
N PRO A 160 -18.33 -0.05 4.07
CA PRO A 160 -17.68 0.57 5.21
C PRO A 160 -18.55 0.49 6.47
N THR A 161 -17.96 0.00 7.56
CA THR A 161 -18.62 -0.14 8.85
C THR A 161 -18.93 1.25 9.43
N ALA A 162 -20.17 1.69 9.26
CA ALA A 162 -20.97 2.62 10.07
C ALA A 162 -20.43 3.99 10.55
N SER A 163 -19.17 4.40 10.32
CA SER A 163 -18.70 5.76 10.69
C SER A 163 -18.83 6.79 9.56
N SER A 164 -19.05 6.36 8.32
CA SER A 164 -19.32 7.26 7.18
C SER A 164 -20.62 6.86 6.48
N ARG A 165 -21.75 7.39 6.96
CA ARG A 165 -23.03 7.31 6.24
C ARG A 165 -22.95 8.17 4.98
N ARG A 166 -22.38 7.63 3.90
CA ARG A 166 -22.59 8.14 2.53
C ARG A 166 -23.52 7.20 1.79
N SER A 167 -24.24 7.72 0.80
CA SER A 167 -25.14 6.94 -0.06
C SER A 167 -24.33 5.93 -0.87
N ILE A 168 -24.30 4.68 -0.40
CA ILE A 168 -23.70 3.56 -1.12
C ILE A 168 -24.77 3.04 -2.08
N SER A 169 -24.58 3.27 -3.38
CA SER A 169 -25.41 2.66 -4.42
C SER A 169 -24.71 1.43 -4.96
N PRO A 170 -25.28 0.23 -4.78
CA PRO A 170 -24.56 -0.98 -5.14
C PRO A 170 -24.92 -1.34 -6.60
N ALA A 171 -23.97 -1.23 -7.52
CA ALA A 171 -24.14 -1.60 -8.94
C ALA A 171 -23.70 -3.04 -9.21
N ALA A 172 -24.33 -3.71 -10.18
CA ALA A 172 -23.93 -5.04 -10.65
C ALA A 172 -23.35 -4.91 -12.07
N SER A 173 -22.15 -5.44 -12.30
CA SER A 173 -21.60 -5.59 -13.65
C SER A 173 -21.22 -7.06 -13.87
N LYS A 174 -21.50 -7.59 -15.07
CA LYS A 174 -20.99 -8.90 -15.49
C LYS A 174 -19.49 -8.76 -15.78
N ALA A 175 -18.68 -9.65 -15.22
CA ALA A 175 -17.25 -9.72 -15.59
C ALA A 175 -17.13 -9.98 -17.11
N PRO A 176 -16.25 -9.26 -17.83
CA PRO A 176 -16.01 -9.56 -19.23
C PRO A 176 -15.36 -10.94 -19.37
N ALA A 177 -15.71 -11.65 -20.44
CA ALA A 177 -15.09 -12.93 -20.76
C ALA A 177 -13.56 -12.78 -20.94
N SER A 178 -12.82 -13.83 -20.58
CA SER A 178 -11.36 -13.89 -20.63
C SER A 178 -10.84 -13.39 -21.98
N GLY A 179 -10.07 -12.29 -21.98
CA GLY A 179 -9.43 -11.72 -23.17
C GLY A 179 -9.89 -10.31 -23.57
N THR A 180 -10.92 -9.75 -22.94
CA THR A 180 -11.40 -8.40 -23.27
C THR A 180 -10.76 -7.35 -22.35
N ARG A 181 -9.96 -6.42 -22.89
CA ARG A 181 -9.49 -5.24 -22.12
C ARG A 181 -10.70 -4.39 -21.76
N LEU A 182 -10.86 -4.04 -20.48
CA LEU A 182 -11.82 -3.00 -20.10
C LEU A 182 -11.40 -1.68 -20.80
N PRO A 183 -12.29 -1.00 -21.53
CA PRO A 183 -12.01 0.36 -21.96
C PRO A 183 -11.95 1.24 -20.70
N LEU A 184 -10.78 1.80 -20.44
CA LEU A 184 -10.58 2.93 -19.53
C LEU A 184 -11.30 4.15 -20.12
N ASN A 185 -12.61 4.21 -19.97
CA ASN A 185 -13.39 5.42 -20.19
C ASN A 185 -14.64 5.38 -19.30
N CYS A 186 -14.44 5.65 -18.01
CA CYS A 186 -15.53 6.16 -17.19
C CYS A 186 -15.57 7.68 -17.41
N ALA A 187 -16.28 8.10 -18.46
CA ALA A 187 -16.73 9.47 -18.58
C ALA A 187 -17.79 9.72 -17.49
N SER A 188 -17.64 10.87 -16.84
CA SER A 188 -18.51 11.48 -15.85
C SER A 188 -20.01 11.26 -16.11
N ALA A 189 -20.71 10.82 -15.06
CA ALA A 189 -22.15 11.00 -14.86
C ALA A 189 -22.36 11.57 -13.46
#